data_AF-A0A8S0QT19-F1
#
_entry.id   AF-A0A8S0QT19-F1
#
_cell.length_a   1.000
_cell.length_b   1.000
_cell.length_c   1.000
_cell.angle_alpha   90.00
_cell.angle_beta   90.00
_cell.angle_gamma   90.00
#
_symmetry.space_group_name_H-M   'P 1'
#
loop_
_entity.id
_entity.type
_entity.pdbx_description
1 polymer ?
#
loop_
_entity_poly.entity_id
_entity_poly.type
_entity_poly.pdbx_seq_one_letter_code
_entity_poly.pdbx_strand_id
1 'polypeptide(L)'
;MKLVPILFFMQIGLRKGSCSFVEARAAGCLGDIWDTVSGSDLVLHLIFDVPQADNYERVFSHMMPNSIFGLCHGFLFGHSQSVGLDFPKQNQHNSCKSKGNGTSMRRLYVQGQ
;
A
#
# COMPACT_ATOMS: atom_id res chain seq x y z
N MET A 1 -33.12 4.77 8.69
CA MET A 1 -31.85 4.05 8.44
C MET A 1 -30.78 4.68 9.32
N LYS A 2 -30.20 3.93 10.27
CA LYS A 2 -29.06 4.44 11.06
C LYS A 2 -27.81 4.32 10.18
N LEU A 3 -27.14 5.43 9.92
CA LEU A 3 -25.79 5.44 9.35
C LEU A 3 -24.89 4.72 10.34
N VAL A 4 -24.43 3.52 10.00
CA VAL A 4 -23.31 2.90 10.69
C VAL A 4 -22.08 3.70 10.29
N PRO A 5 -21.36 4.35 11.23
CA PRO A 5 -20.15 5.08 10.88
C PRO A 5 -19.16 4.09 10.27
N ILE A 6 -18.74 4.36 9.03
CA ILE A 6 -17.68 3.59 8.38
C ILE A 6 -16.39 3.99 9.08
N LEU A 7 -15.87 3.10 9.91
CA LEU A 7 -14.62 3.30 10.63
C LEU A 7 -13.47 2.78 9.78
N PHE A 8 -12.58 3.69 9.36
CA PHE A 8 -11.35 3.32 8.67
C PHE A 8 -10.20 3.23 9.69
N PHE A 9 -9.50 2.10 9.68
CA PHE A 9 -8.26 1.92 10.44
C PHE A 9 -7.08 1.97 9.46
N MET A 10 -6.03 2.70 9.83
CA MET A 10 -4.80 2.79 9.06
C MET A 10 -3.67 2.11 9.81
N GLN A 11 -2.92 1.23 9.14
CA GLN A 11 -1.77 0.52 9.71
C GLN A 11 -0.58 0.57 8.75
N ILE A 12 0.61 0.84 9.28
CA ILE A 12 1.87 0.85 8.52
C ILE A 12 2.55 -0.51 8.72
N GLY A 13 2.64 -1.29 7.65
CA GLY A 13 3.39 -2.55 7.62
C GLY A 13 4.84 -2.30 7.20
N LEU A 14 5.80 -2.67 8.05
CA LEU A 14 7.23 -2.57 7.74
C LEU A 14 7.91 -3.94 7.85
N ARG A 15 8.91 -4.18 6.99
CA ARG A 15 9.77 -5.37 7.11
C ARG A 15 10.58 -5.32 8.39
N LYS A 16 10.87 -6.50 8.97
CA LYS A 16 11.79 -6.64 10.10
C LYS A 16 13.14 -5.95 9.81
N GLY A 17 13.64 -5.17 10.76
CA GLY A 17 14.89 -4.41 10.63
C GLY A 17 14.81 -3.14 9.78
N SER A 18 13.62 -2.65 9.42
CA SER A 18 13.47 -1.37 8.71
C SER A 18 14.02 -0.19 9.50
N CYS A 19 14.81 0.69 8.85
CA CYS A 19 15.28 1.94 9.47
C CYS A 19 14.14 2.92 9.79
N SER A 20 12.99 2.81 9.09
CA SER A 20 11.82 3.67 9.29
C SER A 20 10.97 3.30 10.50
N PHE A 21 11.33 2.27 11.27
CA PHE A 21 10.55 1.83 12.43
C PHE A 21 10.36 2.92 13.49
N VAL A 22 11.40 3.72 13.73
CA VAL A 22 11.35 4.79 14.74
C VAL A 22 10.37 5.88 14.33
N GLU A 23 10.46 6.32 13.07
CA GLU A 23 9.58 7.34 12.49
C GLU A 23 8.12 6.86 12.43
N ALA A 24 7.89 5.63 11.98
CA ALA A 24 6.55 5.05 11.88
C ALA A 24 5.89 4.85 13.26
N ARG A 25 6.68 4.51 14.29
CA ARG A 25 6.18 4.41 15.66
C ARG A 25 5.71 5.76 16.19
N ALA A 26 6.42 6.84 15.89
CA ALA A 26 5.99 8.19 16.26
C ALA A 26 4.68 8.62 15.59
N ALA A 27 4.35 8.03 14.42
CA ALA A 27 3.10 8.27 13.70
C ALA A 27 1.91 7.40 14.15
N GLY A 28 2.13 6.39 15.02
CA GLY A 28 1.07 5.76 15.82
C GLY A 28 0.48 4.43 15.35
N CYS A 29 0.80 3.90 14.16
CA CYS A 29 0.21 2.64 13.68
C CYS A 29 1.24 1.75 12.98
N LEU A 30 1.85 0.81 13.71
CA LEU A 30 2.95 -0.02 13.20
C LEU A 30 2.66 -1.52 13.35
N GLY A 31 2.91 -2.29 12.30
CA GLY A 31 2.83 -3.75 12.30
C GLY A 31 3.88 -4.41 11.40
N ASP A 32 3.96 -5.75 11.45
CA ASP A 32 4.71 -6.51 10.46
C ASP A 32 4.04 -6.40 9.09
N ILE A 33 4.84 -6.41 8.01
CA ILE A 33 4.34 -6.30 6.65
C ILE A 33 3.31 -7.38 6.30
N TRP A 34 3.56 -8.64 6.67
CA TRP A 34 2.71 -9.76 6.27
C TRP A 34 1.38 -9.76 7.02
N ASP A 35 1.44 -9.53 8.33
CA ASP A 35 0.23 -9.37 9.15
C ASP A 35 -0.62 -8.19 8.68
N THR A 36 0.02 -7.08 8.31
CA THR A 36 -0.67 -5.89 7.80
C THR A 36 -1.36 -6.18 6.46
N VAL A 37 -0.68 -6.83 5.51
CA VAL A 37 -1.26 -7.19 4.21
C VAL A 37 -2.44 -8.16 4.37
N SER A 38 -2.28 -9.18 5.22
CA SER A 38 -3.33 -10.18 5.43
C SER A 38 -4.55 -9.66 6.18
N GLY A 39 -4.42 -8.59 6.96
CA GLY A 39 -5.54 -7.94 7.65
C GLY A 39 -6.18 -6.76 6.90
N SER A 40 -5.70 -6.41 5.70
CA SER A 40 -6.11 -5.18 5.00
C SER A 40 -7.11 -5.42 3.87
N ASP A 41 -8.26 -4.75 3.92
CA ASP A 41 -9.21 -4.67 2.80
C ASP A 41 -8.68 -3.80 1.64
N LEU A 42 -7.79 -2.85 1.96
CA LEU A 42 -7.09 -1.98 1.03
C LEU A 42 -5.59 -1.97 1.37
N VAL A 43 -4.76 -2.48 0.47
CA VAL A 43 -3.30 -2.46 0.58
C VAL A 43 -2.73 -1.34 -0.28
N LEU A 44 -2.08 -0.34 0.32
CA LEU A 44 -1.33 0.68 -0.40
C LEU A 44 0.15 0.28 -0.47
N HIS A 45 0.61 -0.18 -1.63
CA HIS A 45 1.98 -0.67 -1.78
C HIS A 45 2.93 0.50 -2.13
N LEU A 46 3.50 1.11 -1.09
CA LEU A 46 4.30 2.36 -1.16
C LEU A 46 5.81 2.13 -0.92
N ILE A 47 6.38 1.09 -1.52
CA ILE A 47 7.83 0.83 -1.45
C ILE A 47 8.53 1.19 -2.78
N PHE A 48 9.86 1.16 -2.81
CA PHE A 48 10.64 1.39 -4.03
C PHE A 48 10.32 0.38 -5.14
N ASP A 49 10.38 0.83 -6.40
CA ASP A 49 10.04 0.06 -7.59
C ASP A 49 10.77 -1.29 -7.69
N VAL A 50 12.08 -1.35 -7.46
CA VAL A 50 12.85 -2.60 -7.53
C VAL A 50 12.36 -3.63 -6.48
N PRO A 51 12.30 -3.30 -5.18
CA PRO A 51 11.65 -4.17 -4.20
C PRO A 51 10.20 -4.56 -4.51
N GLN A 52 9.42 -3.74 -5.25
CA GLN A 52 8.07 -4.16 -5.69
C GLN A 52 8.15 -5.30 -6.70
N ALA A 53 9.02 -5.20 -7.71
CA ALA A 53 9.24 -6.25 -8.70
C ALA A 53 9.78 -7.54 -8.07
N ASP A 54 10.58 -7.46 -7.01
CA ASP A 54 11.13 -8.66 -6.37
C ASP A 54 10.14 -9.40 -5.45
N ASN A 55 9.07 -8.73 -4.98
CA ASN A 55 8.22 -9.25 -3.90
C ASN A 55 6.71 -9.28 -4.18
N TYR A 56 6.25 -8.85 -5.36
CA TYR A 56 4.82 -8.74 -5.65
C TYR A 56 4.05 -10.06 -5.50
N GLU A 57 4.65 -11.19 -5.90
CA GLU A 57 4.04 -12.52 -5.74
C GLU A 57 3.76 -12.84 -4.26
N ARG A 58 4.73 -12.52 -3.40
CA ARG A 58 4.59 -12.75 -1.96
C ARG A 58 3.51 -11.83 -1.36
N VAL A 59 3.43 -10.59 -1.80
CA VAL A 59 2.35 -9.69 -1.37
C VAL A 59 0.99 -10.25 -1.79
N PHE A 60 0.81 -10.63 -3.05
CA PHE A 60 -0.45 -11.21 -3.54
C PHE A 60 -0.84 -12.50 -2.81
N SER A 61 0.12 -13.34 -2.43
CA SER A 61 -0.17 -14.56 -1.66
C SER A 61 -0.71 -14.29 -0.25
N HIS A 62 -0.42 -13.12 0.33
CA HIS A 62 -0.88 -12.74 1.67
C HIS A 62 -2.15 -11.89 1.63
N MET A 63 -2.57 -11.40 0.47
CA MET A 63 -3.75 -10.56 0.34
C MET A 63 -5.03 -11.36 0.57
N MET A 64 -6.01 -10.72 1.22
CA MET A 64 -7.35 -11.28 1.30
C MET A 64 -7.99 -11.34 -0.10
N PRO A 65 -8.80 -12.38 -0.40
CA PRO A 65 -9.62 -12.40 -1.61
C PRO A 65 -10.57 -11.18 -1.64
N ASN A 66 -10.81 -10.60 -2.82
CA ASN A 66 -11.65 -9.41 -3.02
C ASN A 66 -11.14 -8.12 -2.37
N SER A 67 -9.92 -8.09 -1.81
CA SER A 67 -9.29 -6.85 -1.35
C SER A 67 -8.80 -5.98 -2.51
N ILE A 68 -8.56 -4.71 -2.22
CA ILE A 68 -8.09 -3.71 -3.17
C ILE A 68 -6.58 -3.55 -3.03
N PHE A 69 -5.87 -3.64 -4.15
CA PHE A 69 -4.44 -3.36 -4.24
C PHE A 69 -4.22 -1.99 -4.90
N GLY A 70 -3.61 -1.07 -4.15
CA GLY A 70 -3.37 0.30 -4.54
C GLY A 70 -1.90 0.59 -4.84
N LEU A 71 -1.62 1.23 -5.98
CA LEU A 71 -0.28 1.66 -6.39
C LEU A 71 -0.21 3.18 -6.63
N CYS A 72 0.87 3.83 -6.20
CA CYS A 72 1.12 5.24 -6.49
C CYS A 72 1.84 5.50 -7.82
N HIS A 73 2.45 4.48 -8.41
CA HIS A 73 3.05 4.54 -9.73
C HIS A 73 2.74 3.27 -10.53
N GLY A 74 2.71 3.36 -11.86
CA GLY A 74 2.42 2.23 -12.74
C GLY A 74 3.61 1.31 -13.02
N PHE A 75 4.67 1.35 -12.20
CA PHE A 75 5.90 0.58 -12.45
C PHE A 75 5.63 -0.93 -12.46
N LEU A 76 5.02 -1.45 -11.39
CA LEU A 76 4.74 -2.89 -11.25
C LEU A 76 3.81 -3.40 -12.36
N PHE A 77 2.91 -2.55 -12.86
CA PHE A 77 2.05 -2.88 -13.99
C PHE A 77 2.84 -3.10 -15.28
N GLY A 78 3.74 -2.16 -15.61
CA GLY A 78 4.64 -2.31 -16.75
C GLY A 78 5.60 -3.50 -16.60
N HIS A 79 6.12 -3.74 -15.40
CA HIS A 79 6.96 -4.90 -15.11
C HIS A 79 6.23 -6.22 -15.32
N SER A 80 5.01 -6.36 -14.78
CA SER A 80 4.22 -7.59 -14.94
C SER A 80 3.96 -7.89 -16.42
N GLN A 81 3.59 -6.87 -17.21
CA GLN A 81 3.40 -7.01 -18.65
C GLN A 81 4.68 -7.43 -19.39
N SER A 82 5.85 -6.91 -19.01
CA SER A 82 7.11 -7.26 -19.68
C SER A 82 7.56 -8.69 -19.41
N VAL A 83 7.18 -9.27 -18.27
CA VAL A 83 7.42 -10.69 -17.93
C VAL A 83 6.27 -11.61 -18.32
N GLY A 84 5.21 -11.09 -18.95
CA GLY A 84 4.04 -11.86 -19.40
C GLY A 84 3.11 -12.30 -18.26
N LEU A 85 3.17 -11.64 -17.11
CA LEU A 85 2.32 -11.89 -15.95
C LEU A 85 1.25 -10.80 -15.80
N ASP A 86 0.17 -11.14 -15.11
CA ASP A 86 -0.94 -10.24 -14.82
C ASP A 86 -1.32 -10.32 -13.33
N PHE A 87 -2.05 -9.32 -12.86
CA PHE A 87 -2.48 -9.24 -11.47
C PHE A 87 -3.57 -10.28 -11.14
N PRO A 88 -3.73 -10.67 -9.85
CA PRO A 88 -4.72 -11.66 -9.44
C PRO A 88 -6.15 -11.22 -9.75
N LYS A 89 -6.90 -11.95 -10.59
CA LYS A 89 -8.27 -11.56 -11.00
C LYS A 89 -9.28 -11.39 -9.85
N GLN A 90 -9.00 -11.98 -8.70
CA GLN A 90 -9.84 -11.93 -7.51
C GLN A 90 -9.69 -10.64 -6.69
N ASN A 91 -8.73 -9.78 -7.02
CA ASN A 91 -8.48 -8.51 -6.34
C ASN A 91 -8.77 -7.34 -7.28
N GLN A 92 -9.21 -6.21 -6.74
CA GLN A 92 -9.30 -4.98 -7.53
C GLN A 92 -7.95 -4.25 -7.52
N HIS A 93 -7.53 -3.72 -8.67
CA HIS A 93 -6.25 -3.05 -8.83
C HIS A 93 -6.48 -1.61 -9.28
N ASN A 94 -6.08 -0.67 -8.44
CA ASN A 94 -6.26 0.75 -8.71
C ASN A 94 -4.93 1.50 -8.57
N SER A 95 -4.74 2.56 -9.35
CA SER A 95 -3.58 3.43 -9.21
C SER A 95 -4.02 4.87 -9.00
N CYS A 96 -3.51 5.49 -7.94
CA CYS A 96 -3.66 6.91 -7.67
C CYS A 96 -2.29 7.58 -7.74
N LYS A 97 -2.06 8.34 -8.80
CA LYS A 97 -0.75 8.96 -9.09
C LYS A 97 -0.75 10.41 -8.65
N SER A 98 0.02 10.75 -7.61
CA SER A 98 0.25 12.14 -7.22
C SER A 98 1.29 12.80 -8.15
N LYS A 99 1.00 14.01 -8.62
CA LYS A 99 1.97 14.84 -9.37
C LYS A 99 2.82 15.71 -8.43
N GLY A 100 3.50 15.08 -7.48
CA GLY A 100 4.29 15.77 -6.46
C GLY A 100 5.03 14.80 -5.54
N ASN A 101 6.03 15.29 -4.82
CA ASN A 101 6.76 14.47 -3.85
C ASN A 101 5.99 14.37 -2.52
N GLY A 102 6.25 13.30 -1.75
CA GLY A 102 5.52 13.03 -0.51
C GLY A 102 5.54 14.19 0.50
N THR A 103 6.68 14.88 0.64
CA THR A 103 6.83 16.03 1.53
C THR A 103 5.93 17.20 1.14
N SER A 104 5.86 17.52 -0.16
CA SER A 104 4.97 18.56 -0.68
C SER A 104 3.50 18.21 -0.49
N MET A 105 3.13 16.94 -0.69
CA MET A 105 1.77 16.46 -0.49
C MET A 105 1.34 16.65 0.97
N ARG A 106 2.16 16.21 1.93
CA ARG A 106 1.84 16.39 3.35
C ARG A 106 1.77 17.87 3.74
N ARG A 107 2.69 18.70 3.25
CA ARG A 107 2.71 20.14 3.53
C ARG A 107 1.45 20.84 3.02
N LEU A 108 1.10 20.61 1.75
CA LEU A 108 -0.09 21.21 1.13
C LEU A 108 -1.39 20.71 1.78
N TYR A 109 -1.43 19.44 2.19
CA TYR A 109 -2.58 18.90 2.92
C TYR A 109 -2.83 19.65 4.23
N VAL A 110 -1.78 19.90 5.03
CA VAL A 110 -1.90 20.64 6.31
C VAL A 110 -2.29 22.10 6.07
N GLN A 111 -1.85 22.72 4.99
CA GLN A 111 -2.22 24.11 4.64
C GLN A 111 -3.68 24.24 4.18
N GLY A 112 -4.28 23.16 3.67
CA GLY A 112 -5.67 23.14 3.22
C GLY A 112 -6.68 22.72 4.28
N GLN A 113 -6.22 22.40 5.50
CA GLN A 113 -7.08 22.26 6.68
C GLN A 113 -7.28 23.61 7.36
#